data_AF-A0A0K8Q9A2-F1
#
_entry.id   AF-A0A0K8Q9A2-F1
#
_cell.length_a   1.000
_cell.length_b   1.000
_cell.length_c   1.000
_cell.angle_alpha   90.00
_cell.angle_beta   90.00
_cell.angle_gamma   90.00
#
_symmetry.space_group_name_H-M   'P 1'
#
loop_
_entity.id
_entity.type
_entity.pdbx_description
1 polymer ?
#
loop_
_entity_poly.entity_id
_entity_poly.type
_entity_poly.pdbx_seq_one_letter_code
_entity_poly.pdbx_strand_id
1 'polypeptide(L)'
;MGRLFDGPWPIVIIIIVALLLFAAPKLPAMARALGQSMRIIKSEVKEMKNDGKPEAQDTTDPVEGKIVNHPQARTHNGEPTDGRDVPPSNRA
;
A
#
# COMPACT_ATOMS: atom_id res chain seq x y z
N MET A 1 -21.91 -19.71 41.37
CA MET A 1 -20.90 -18.69 41.02
C MET A 1 -19.71 -19.38 40.34
N GLY A 2 -19.73 -19.62 39.03
CA GLY A 2 -18.57 -20.30 38.42
C GLY A 2 -18.74 -20.91 37.04
N ARG A 3 -19.40 -20.23 36.07
CA ARG A 3 -19.38 -20.67 34.66
C ARG A 3 -19.15 -19.53 33.66
N LEU A 4 -18.73 -18.36 34.12
CA LEU A 4 -18.52 -17.20 33.25
C LEU A 4 -17.23 -17.30 32.42
N PHE A 5 -16.34 -18.24 32.78
CA PHE A 5 -15.04 -18.45 32.13
C PHE A 5 -14.94 -19.76 31.33
N ASP A 6 -15.97 -20.60 31.31
CA ASP A 6 -15.94 -21.92 30.65
C ASP A 6 -16.27 -21.87 29.14
N GLY A 7 -16.50 -20.68 28.58
CA GLY A 7 -16.79 -20.49 27.17
C GLY A 7 -15.51 -20.28 26.34
N PRO A 8 -15.48 -20.69 25.06
CA PRO A 8 -14.38 -20.35 24.15
C PRO A 8 -14.25 -18.82 23.92
N TRP A 9 -15.27 -18.05 24.27
CA TRP A 9 -15.33 -16.60 24.06
C TRP A 9 -14.23 -15.79 24.78
N PRO A 10 -13.97 -15.98 26.08
CA PRO A 10 -12.83 -15.35 26.75
C PRO A 10 -11.48 -15.63 26.08
N ILE A 11 -11.26 -16.86 25.60
CA ILE A 11 -10.02 -17.24 24.90
C ILE A 11 -9.87 -16.43 23.59
N VAL A 12 -10.95 -16.28 22.83
CA VAL A 12 -10.94 -15.45 21.60
C VAL A 12 -10.59 -14.00 21.91
N ILE A 13 -11.18 -13.42 22.97
CA ILE A 13 -10.87 -12.05 23.39
C ILE A 13 -9.39 -11.90 23.75
N ILE A 14 -8.83 -12.84 24.51
CA ILE A 14 -7.41 -12.83 24.88
C ILE A 14 -6.51 -12.90 23.63
N ILE A 15 -6.85 -13.74 22.65
CA ILE A 15 -6.11 -13.83 21.38
C ILE A 15 -6.18 -12.50 20.63
N ILE A 16 -7.35 -11.86 20.54
CA ILE A 16 -7.51 -10.55 19.90
C ILE A 16 -6.62 -9.51 20.61
N VAL A 17 -6.65 -9.44 21.93
CA VAL A 17 -5.82 -8.49 22.70
C VAL A 17 -4.33 -8.79 22.49
N ALA A 18 -3.91 -10.06 22.50
CA ALA A 18 -2.54 -10.44 22.23
C ALA A 18 -2.10 -10.01 20.82
N LEU A 19 -2.92 -10.23 19.80
CA LEU A 19 -2.65 -9.77 18.44
C LEU A 19 -2.61 -8.25 18.33
N LEU A 20 -3.42 -7.51 19.08
CA LEU A 20 -3.34 -6.05 19.10
C LEU A 20 -2.05 -5.56 19.78
N LEU A 21 -1.57 -6.21 20.83
CA LEU A 21 -0.31 -5.83 21.47
C LEU A 21 0.91 -6.15 20.60
N PHE A 22 0.93 -7.33 19.96
CA PHE A 22 2.10 -7.80 19.21
C PHE A 22 2.03 -7.57 17.69
N ALA A 23 0.84 -7.58 17.10
CA ALA A 23 0.63 -7.55 15.65
C ALA A 23 -0.05 -6.26 15.15
N ALA A 24 -0.53 -5.35 16.01
CA ALA A 24 -1.16 -4.09 15.57
C ALA A 24 -0.38 -3.30 14.51
N PRO A 25 0.96 -3.16 14.55
CA PRO A 25 1.67 -2.42 13.49
C PRO A 25 1.77 -3.21 12.18
N LYS A 26 1.71 -4.54 12.23
CA LYS A 26 1.85 -5.45 11.06
C LYS A 26 0.51 -5.77 10.40
N LEU A 27 -0.58 -5.83 11.16
CA LEU A 27 -1.94 -6.03 10.66
C LEU A 27 -2.35 -5.05 9.54
N PRO A 28 -2.17 -3.72 9.66
CA PRO A 28 -2.56 -2.79 8.61
C PRO A 28 -1.66 -2.89 7.38
N ALA A 29 -0.39 -3.25 7.54
CA ALA A 29 0.52 -3.48 6.41
C ALA A 29 0.11 -4.74 5.63
N MET A 30 -0.19 -5.83 6.33
CA MET A 30 -0.68 -7.07 5.72
C MET A 30 -2.04 -6.86 5.06
N ALA A 31 -2.97 -6.15 5.70
CA ALA A 31 -4.27 -5.84 5.11
C ALA A 31 -4.15 -5.04 3.80
N ARG A 32 -3.21 -4.07 3.72
CA ARG A 32 -2.94 -3.32 2.48
C ARG A 32 -2.38 -4.22 1.39
N ALA A 33 -1.42 -5.08 1.70
CA ALA A 33 -0.84 -6.02 0.74
C ALA A 33 -1.87 -7.05 0.22
N LEU A 34 -2.70 -7.59 1.12
CA LEU A 34 -3.79 -8.51 0.78
C LEU A 34 -4.91 -7.80 0.00
N GLY A 35 -5.20 -6.54 0.29
CA GLY A 35 -6.19 -5.75 -0.45
C GLY A 35 -5.76 -5.48 -1.89
N GLN A 36 -4.46 -5.26 -2.12
CA GLN A 36 -3.91 -5.09 -3.47
C GLN A 36 -4.02 -6.38 -4.29
N SER A 37 -3.69 -7.55 -3.72
CA SER A 37 -3.83 -8.83 -4.44
C SER A 37 -5.30 -9.22 -4.65
N MET A 38 -6.17 -8.95 -3.69
CA MET A 38 -7.60 -9.23 -3.80
C MET A 38 -8.30 -8.39 -4.86
N ARG A 39 -7.81 -7.19 -5.19
CA ARG A 39 -8.35 -6.36 -6.29
C ARG A 39 -8.22 -7.06 -7.64
N ILE A 40 -7.06 -7.68 -7.89
CA ILE A 40 -6.75 -8.40 -9.14
C ILE A 40 -7.65 -9.63 -9.26
N ILE A 41 -7.71 -10.43 -8.18
CA ILE A 41 -8.55 -11.63 -8.14
C ILE A 41 -10.02 -11.24 -8.30
N LYS A 42 -10.47 -10.14 -7.70
CA LYS A 42 -11.86 -9.70 -7.80
C LYS A 42 -12.22 -9.22 -9.21
N SER A 43 -11.32 -8.60 -9.96
CA SER A 43 -11.58 -8.26 -11.36
C SER A 43 -11.70 -9.51 -12.23
N GLU A 44 -10.82 -10.49 -12.07
CA GLU A 44 -10.90 -11.76 -12.82
C GLU A 44 -12.18 -12.53 -12.50
N VAL A 45 -12.55 -12.62 -11.22
CA VAL A 45 -13.80 -13.29 -10.79
C VAL A 45 -15.05 -12.51 -11.23
N LYS A 46 -14.98 -11.18 -11.35
CA LYS A 46 -16.10 -10.35 -11.82
C LYS A 46 -16.30 -10.51 -13.32
N GLU A 47 -15.22 -10.60 -14.09
CA GLU A 47 -15.26 -10.91 -15.52
C GLU A 47 -15.92 -12.28 -15.77
N MET A 48 -15.55 -13.30 -14.98
CA MET A 48 -16.21 -14.62 -15.02
C MET A 48 -17.70 -14.61 -14.64
N LYS A 49 -18.13 -13.64 -13.80
CA LYS A 49 -19.55 -13.47 -13.43
C LYS A 49 -20.32 -12.56 -14.40
N ASN A 50 -19.62 -11.78 -15.22
CA ASN A 50 -20.19 -10.78 -16.12
C ASN A 50 -20.59 -11.31 -17.50
N ASP A 51 -20.23 -12.56 -17.83
CA ASP A 51 -20.75 -13.28 -19.00
C ASP A 51 -22.28 -13.54 -18.95
N GLY A 52 -23.02 -12.98 -17.98
CA GLY A 52 -24.46 -13.19 -17.80
C GLY A 52 -25.35 -11.97 -17.45
N LYS A 53 -24.84 -10.74 -17.32
CA LYS A 53 -25.70 -9.53 -17.10
C LYS A 53 -24.91 -8.20 -17.16
N PRO A 54 -25.51 -7.08 -17.64
CA PRO A 54 -24.84 -5.77 -17.64
C PRO A 54 -24.83 -5.14 -16.23
N GLU A 55 -23.67 -4.67 -15.77
CA GLU A 55 -23.48 -4.12 -14.43
C GLU A 55 -23.55 -2.58 -14.38
N ALA A 56 -24.15 -2.10 -13.28
CA ALA A 56 -24.03 -0.74 -12.81
C ALA A 56 -22.57 -0.43 -12.43
N GLN A 57 -22.07 0.67 -12.99
CA GLN A 57 -20.76 1.22 -12.71
C GLN A 57 -20.74 1.80 -11.30
N ASP A 58 -20.17 1.07 -10.35
CA ASP A 58 -19.72 1.67 -9.09
C ASP A 58 -18.46 2.50 -9.38
N THR A 59 -18.69 3.78 -9.67
CA THR A 59 -17.67 4.83 -9.73
C THR A 59 -17.05 4.97 -8.34
N THR A 60 -16.00 4.19 -8.08
CA THR A 60 -15.05 4.45 -7.00
C THR A 60 -13.68 4.00 -7.46
N ASP A 61 -13.17 4.63 -8.52
CA ASP A 61 -11.75 4.56 -8.82
C ASP A 61 -11.00 5.32 -7.70
N PRO A 62 -10.19 4.63 -6.88
CA PRO A 62 -9.40 5.32 -5.87
C PRO A 62 -8.26 6.05 -6.58
N VAL A 63 -8.22 7.38 -6.44
CA VAL A 63 -7.11 8.22 -6.88
C VAL A 63 -5.81 7.67 -6.30
N GLU A 64 -4.86 7.38 -7.18
CA GLU A 64 -3.57 6.79 -6.86
C GLU A 64 -2.80 7.68 -5.88
N GLY A 65 -2.79 7.29 -4.61
CA GLY A 65 -1.99 7.93 -3.57
C GLY A 65 -0.51 7.64 -3.79
N LYS A 66 0.18 8.52 -4.53
CA LYS A 66 1.64 8.51 -4.66
C LYS A 66 2.26 8.75 -3.27
N ILE A 67 2.69 7.68 -2.60
CA ILE A 67 3.44 7.77 -1.33
C ILE A 67 4.86 8.24 -1.67
N VAL A 68 5.09 9.55 -1.65
CA VAL A 68 6.43 10.14 -1.77
C VAL A 68 7.11 10.04 -0.41
N ASN A 69 7.85 8.95 -0.16
CA ASN A 69 8.85 8.93 0.91
C ASN A 69 10.07 9.71 0.41
N HIS A 70 10.21 10.97 0.83
CA HIS A 70 11.41 11.77 0.61
C HIS A 70 12.26 11.74 1.90
N PRO A 71 13.23 10.81 2.05
CA PRO A 71 14.32 11.06 2.98
C PRO A 71 15.18 12.18 2.37
N GLN A 72 15.09 13.37 2.97
CA GLN A 72 15.98 14.48 2.67
C GLN A 72 17.44 14.04 2.89
N ALA A 73 18.16 13.82 1.80
CA ALA A 73 19.62 13.92 1.76
C ALA A 73 19.97 15.16 0.92
N ARG A 74 19.64 16.35 1.46
CA ARG A 74 20.14 17.64 0.98
C ARG A 74 21.31 18.03 1.88
N THR A 75 22.53 17.90 1.37
CA THR A 75 23.80 18.59 1.73
C THR A 75 24.88 17.81 0.98
N HIS A 76 25.44 18.27 -0.14
CA HIS A 76 26.42 19.35 -0.17
C HIS A 76 26.62 19.79 -1.64
N ASN A 77 25.85 20.77 -2.11
CA ASN A 77 26.21 21.51 -3.33
C ASN A 77 27.15 22.64 -2.91
N GLY A 78 28.44 22.42 -3.09
CA GLY A 78 29.44 23.47 -3.14
C GLY A 78 30.33 23.16 -4.34
N GLU A 79 30.19 23.93 -5.42
CA GLU A 79 31.27 24.76 -5.98
C GLU A 79 30.95 25.15 -7.44
N PRO A 80 30.76 26.45 -7.73
CA PRO A 80 30.62 26.97 -9.08
C PRO A 80 31.93 27.69 -9.50
N THR A 81 32.88 26.97 -10.08
CA THR A 81 33.96 27.49 -10.94
C THR A 81 34.39 26.30 -11.83
N ASP A 82 34.91 26.39 -13.05
CA ASP A 82 35.65 27.42 -13.75
C ASP A 82 35.73 27.00 -15.22
N GLY A 83 35.93 27.94 -16.13
CA GLY A 83 35.92 27.77 -17.57
C GLY A 83 36.82 26.66 -18.11
N ARG A 84 36.20 25.66 -18.75
CA ARG A 84 36.81 24.95 -19.88
C ARG A 84 35.92 25.10 -21.09
N ASP A 85 36.25 26.15 -21.80
CA ASP A 85 36.19 26.28 -23.25
C ASP A 85 36.14 24.94 -24.00
N VAL A 86 35.16 24.78 -24.89
CA VAL A 86 35.39 24.63 -26.34
C VAL A 86 34.06 24.80 -27.11
N PRO A 87 33.95 25.77 -28.05
CA PRO A 87 32.78 25.90 -28.92
C PRO A 87 32.74 24.80 -30.01
N PRO A 88 31.55 24.48 -30.56
CA PRO A 88 31.39 23.43 -31.56
C PRO A 88 32.04 23.82 -32.90
N SER A 89 32.99 23.02 -33.37
CA SER A 89 33.58 23.17 -34.70
C SER A 89 32.58 22.73 -35.76
N ASN A 90 31.98 23.68 -36.48
CA ASN A 90 31.26 23.39 -37.72
C ASN A 90 31.46 24.51 -38.75
N ARG A 91 31.54 24.12 -40.03
CA ARG A 91 31.53 24.91 -41.27
C ARG A 91 32.89 25.21 -41.94
N ALA A 92 33.26 24.35 -42.89
CA ALA A 92 33.45 24.70 -44.31
C ALA A 92 33.33 23.44 -45.17
#